data_AF-A0A8C4WXX0-F1
#
_entry.id   AF-A0A8C4WXX0-F1
#
_cell.length_a   1.000
_cell.length_b   1.000
_cell.length_c   1.000
_cell.angle_alpha   90.00
_cell.angle_beta   90.00
_cell.angle_gamma   90.00
#
_symmetry.space_group_name_H-M   'P 1'
#
loop_
_entity.id
_entity.type
_entity.pdbx_description
1 polymer ?
#
loop_
_entity_poly.entity_id
_entity_poly.type
_entity_poly.pdbx_seq_one_letter_code
_entity_poly.pdbx_strand_id
1 'polypeptide(L)'
;MCSDGNQQVNPKLIVVCVQVKNTTLRRKIPNNLVGPYDYYSVMHYPATMFSTNGNPTIVATSPNVDTMGNEEGVSEGDIVKINNLYCRVGETQQAKRMVLPTVIKESVCNVSLDGNEGEVLSPGYPGKYPNRQDCYSHISTKPGTRISLTFYSMNVEFRTASCPYDYVAVYDGTSTESLQLGKFCGWTAPQPVTSTGSVLLVYFHSDFSLRGTGFQASYISLHT
;
A
#
# COMPACT_ATOMS: atom_id res chain seq x y z
N MET A 1 5.79 21.19 -1.56
CA MET A 1 5.82 22.50 -2.25
C MET A 1 4.54 22.56 -3.05
N CYS A 2 3.67 23.53 -2.79
CA CYS A 2 2.69 23.92 -3.81
C CYS A 2 3.53 24.66 -4.86
N SER A 3 3.79 24.05 -6.01
CA SER A 3 4.68 24.65 -7.00
C SER A 3 4.05 25.92 -7.57
N ASP A 4 4.82 27.00 -7.60
CA ASP A 4 4.59 28.14 -8.46
C ASP A 4 4.67 27.67 -9.92
N GLY A 5 3.52 27.31 -10.48
CA GLY A 5 3.15 27.40 -11.90
C GLY A 5 4.04 26.78 -12.99
N ASN A 6 5.17 26.13 -12.69
CA ASN A 6 6.15 25.78 -13.73
C ASN A 6 6.98 24.51 -13.46
N GLN A 7 6.46 23.58 -12.66
CA GLN A 7 7.10 22.28 -12.47
C GLN A 7 6.16 21.16 -12.90
N GLN A 8 6.62 20.33 -13.85
CA GLN A 8 5.92 19.12 -14.28
C GLN A 8 5.53 18.31 -13.04
N VAL A 9 4.23 18.31 -12.76
CA VAL A 9 3.65 17.58 -11.63
C VAL A 9 3.70 16.11 -12.01
N ASN A 10 4.43 15.30 -11.22
CA ASN A 10 4.39 13.86 -11.39
C ASN A 10 2.95 13.40 -11.09
N PRO A 11 2.25 12.75 -12.04
CA PRO A 11 0.83 12.40 -11.92
C PRO A 11 0.54 11.41 -10.77
N LYS A 12 1.56 10.86 -10.12
CA LYS A 12 1.42 9.88 -9.02
C LYS A 12 1.53 10.47 -7.60
N LEU A 13 1.76 11.77 -7.42
CA LEU A 13 1.93 12.37 -6.09
C LEU A 13 0.84 13.37 -5.74
N ILE A 14 0.11 13.07 -4.66
CA ILE A 14 -0.77 14.02 -3.96
C ILE A 14 0.03 14.67 -2.82
N VAL A 15 0.15 15.99 -2.81
CA VAL A 15 0.73 16.73 -1.68
C VAL A 15 -0.43 17.36 -0.90
N VAL A 16 -1.01 16.62 0.05
CA VAL A 16 -2.02 17.18 0.97
C VAL A 16 -1.31 17.76 2.20
N CYS A 17 -1.26 19.07 2.32
CA CYS A 17 -0.85 19.73 3.55
C CYS A 17 -2.03 19.76 4.53
N VAL A 18 -2.20 18.71 5.35
CA VAL A 18 -3.17 18.75 6.47
C VAL A 18 -2.44 18.99 7.78
N GLN A 19 -2.60 20.19 8.35
CA GLN A 19 -2.39 20.38 9.79
C GLN A 19 -3.70 20.02 10.51
N VAL A 20 -3.73 18.88 11.19
CA VAL A 20 -4.87 18.50 12.03
C VAL A 20 -4.76 19.28 13.34
N LYS A 21 -5.49 20.40 13.44
CA LYS A 21 -5.85 21.01 14.71
C LYS A 21 -7.37 20.96 14.86
N ASN A 22 -7.83 20.05 15.73
CA ASN A 22 -9.18 19.94 16.29
C ASN A 22 -10.36 19.66 15.32
N THR A 23 -10.75 18.38 15.28
CA THR A 23 -12.12 17.79 15.23
C THR A 23 -13.31 18.47 14.53
N THR A 24 -13.17 19.14 13.38
CA THR A 24 -14.29 19.23 12.41
C THR A 24 -13.82 19.66 11.01
N LEU A 25 -13.46 18.68 10.16
CA LEU A 25 -13.25 18.92 8.73
C LEU A 25 -14.60 19.05 8.02
N ARG A 26 -15.21 20.23 8.05
CA ARG A 26 -16.26 20.62 7.09
C ARG A 26 -15.91 21.98 6.48
N ARG A 27 -15.00 21.97 5.49
CA ARG A 27 -14.84 23.14 4.62
C ARG A 27 -15.99 23.10 3.61
N LYS A 28 -16.81 24.15 3.58
CA LYS A 28 -17.84 24.34 2.55
C LYS A 28 -17.14 24.38 1.19
N ILE A 29 -17.44 23.42 0.32
CA ILE A 29 -16.85 23.35 -1.03
C ILE A 29 -17.27 24.62 -1.76
N PRO A 30 -16.34 25.50 -2.18
CA PRO A 30 -16.67 26.65 -2.99
C PRO A 30 -17.33 26.20 -4.30
N ASN A 31 -18.44 26.84 -4.69
CA ASN A 31 -19.21 26.45 -5.88
C ASN A 31 -18.39 26.49 -7.19
N ASN A 32 -17.25 27.18 -7.21
CA ASN A 32 -16.33 27.27 -8.34
C ASN A 32 -15.28 26.13 -8.39
N LEU A 33 -15.26 25.21 -7.42
CA LEU A 33 -14.40 24.02 -7.47
C LEU A 33 -15.04 22.85 -8.21
N VAL A 34 -16.33 22.96 -8.55
CA VAL A 34 -17.04 22.00 -9.38
C VAL A 34 -16.83 22.39 -10.85
N GLY A 35 -15.62 22.14 -11.35
CA GLY A 35 -15.35 22.19 -12.79
C GLY A 35 -16.12 21.10 -13.56
N PRO A 36 -15.84 20.92 -14.86
CA PRO A 36 -16.39 19.82 -15.65
C PRO A 36 -16.24 18.48 -14.92
N TYR A 37 -17.22 17.60 -15.12
CA TYR A 37 -17.19 16.26 -14.53
C TYR A 37 -15.99 15.48 -15.08
N ASP A 38 -15.23 14.83 -14.20
CA ASP A 38 -14.02 14.11 -14.56
C ASP A 38 -14.32 12.62 -14.71
N TYR A 39 -14.42 12.16 -15.95
CA TYR A 39 -14.73 10.76 -16.26
C TYR A 39 -13.55 9.82 -16.01
N TYR A 40 -12.34 10.35 -15.85
CA TYR A 40 -11.12 9.58 -15.60
C TYR A 40 -10.83 9.35 -14.12
N SER A 41 -11.63 9.88 -13.18
CA SER A 41 -11.46 9.66 -11.75
C SER A 41 -11.43 8.17 -11.35
N VAL A 42 -10.68 7.83 -10.30
CA VAL A 42 -10.55 6.47 -9.71
C VAL A 42 -11.91 5.88 -9.28
N MET A 43 -12.91 6.73 -9.08
CA MET A 43 -14.27 6.33 -8.67
C MET A 43 -15.12 5.79 -9.84
N HIS A 44 -14.63 5.79 -11.08
CA HIS A 44 -15.32 5.18 -12.21
C HIS A 44 -14.72 3.81 -12.56
N TYR A 45 -15.60 2.83 -12.78
CA TYR A 45 -15.19 1.56 -13.37
C TYR A 45 -14.83 1.74 -14.85
N PRO A 46 -13.84 1.00 -15.37
CA PRO A 46 -13.55 1.00 -16.79
C PRO A 46 -14.75 0.49 -17.60
N ALA A 47 -14.84 0.91 -18.87
CA ALA A 47 -15.97 0.59 -19.74
C ALA A 47 -16.25 -0.93 -19.87
N THR A 48 -15.21 -1.74 -19.70
CA THR A 48 -15.23 -3.20 -19.84
C THR A 48 -15.31 -3.95 -18.52
N MET A 49 -15.41 -3.28 -17.36
CA MET A 49 -15.30 -3.92 -16.04
C MET A 49 -16.27 -5.09 -15.83
N PHE A 50 -17.48 -5.01 -16.40
CA PHE A 50 -18.51 -6.04 -16.24
C PHE A 50 -18.64 -6.92 -17.49
N SER A 51 -17.66 -6.87 -18.38
CA SER A 51 -17.65 -7.60 -19.63
C SER A 51 -17.05 -8.99 -19.46
N THR A 52 -17.73 -9.99 -20.02
CA THR A 52 -17.19 -11.36 -20.16
C THR A 52 -16.59 -11.63 -21.54
N ASN A 53 -16.84 -10.74 -22.50
CA ASN A 53 -16.43 -10.89 -23.90
C ASN A 53 -15.51 -9.76 -24.40
N GLY A 54 -15.07 -8.87 -23.50
CA GLY A 54 -14.21 -7.73 -23.82
C GLY A 54 -14.93 -6.52 -24.42
N ASN A 55 -16.23 -6.63 -24.71
CA ASN A 55 -17.02 -5.49 -25.21
C ASN A 55 -17.41 -4.53 -24.07
N PRO A 56 -17.49 -3.22 -24.32
CA PRO A 56 -17.94 -2.25 -23.32
C PRO A 56 -19.33 -2.59 -22.78
N THR A 57 -19.46 -2.66 -21.47
CA THR A 57 -20.73 -2.83 -20.74
C THR A 57 -21.21 -1.52 -20.11
N ILE A 58 -20.34 -0.51 -20.07
CA ILE A 58 -20.63 0.85 -19.61
C ILE A 58 -20.31 1.78 -20.77
N VAL A 59 -21.26 2.63 -21.14
CA VAL A 59 -21.11 3.59 -22.25
C VAL A 59 -21.49 4.97 -21.72
N ALA A 60 -20.62 5.95 -21.96
CA ALA A 60 -20.92 7.33 -21.63
C ALA A 60 -22.02 7.87 -22.55
N THR A 61 -23.02 8.53 -21.99
CA THR A 61 -24.07 9.20 -22.77
C THR A 61 -23.60 10.49 -23.43
N SER A 62 -22.44 11.00 -23.04
CA SER A 62 -21.80 12.17 -23.63
C SER A 62 -20.93 11.74 -24.82
N PRO A 63 -21.06 12.38 -26.00
CA PRO A 63 -20.42 11.95 -27.24
C PRO A 63 -18.90 12.16 -27.30
N ASN A 64 -18.29 12.77 -26.27
CA ASN A 64 -16.86 13.14 -26.24
C ASN A 64 -16.09 12.46 -25.10
N VAL A 65 -16.52 11.27 -24.67
CA VAL A 65 -15.87 10.52 -23.58
C VAL A 65 -15.41 9.17 -24.10
N ASP A 66 -14.17 9.14 -24.60
CA ASP A 66 -13.55 7.94 -25.17
C ASP A 66 -12.96 7.01 -24.10
N THR A 67 -12.80 7.49 -22.87
CA THR A 67 -12.24 6.69 -21.78
C THR A 67 -12.83 7.11 -20.45
N MET A 68 -13.13 6.12 -19.62
CA MET A 68 -13.85 6.28 -18.37
C MET A 68 -13.20 5.35 -17.34
N GLY A 69 -12.91 5.88 -16.15
CA GLY A 69 -12.24 5.16 -15.09
C GLY A 69 -10.79 4.80 -15.38
N ASN A 70 -9.99 4.64 -14.33
CA ASN A 70 -8.63 4.10 -14.43
C ASN A 70 -8.25 3.39 -13.12
N GLU A 71 -7.33 2.43 -13.21
CA GLU A 71 -6.79 1.71 -12.04
C GLU A 71 -5.38 2.21 -11.63
N GLU A 72 -4.84 3.20 -12.35
CA GLU A 72 -3.45 3.63 -12.24
C GLU A 72 -3.23 4.79 -11.25
N GLY A 73 -4.27 5.55 -10.93
CA GLY A 73 -4.20 6.62 -9.95
C GLY A 73 -5.24 7.73 -10.09
N VAL A 74 -5.10 8.74 -9.24
CA VAL A 74 -5.98 9.92 -9.20
C VAL A 74 -5.83 10.73 -10.48
N SER A 75 -6.95 11.14 -11.08
CA SER A 75 -6.93 11.93 -12.31
C SER A 75 -6.39 13.34 -12.07
N GLU A 76 -5.92 14.00 -13.13
CA GLU A 76 -5.41 15.37 -13.06
C GLU A 76 -6.47 16.34 -12.52
N GLY A 77 -7.74 16.17 -12.90
CA GLY A 77 -8.86 16.97 -12.40
C GLY A 77 -9.09 16.80 -10.90
N ASP A 78 -8.96 15.58 -10.38
CA ASP A 78 -9.07 15.31 -8.95
C ASP A 78 -7.88 15.90 -8.15
N ILE A 79 -6.66 15.82 -8.69
CA ILE A 79 -5.47 16.44 -8.08
C ILE A 79 -5.66 17.96 -7.94
N VAL A 80 -6.13 18.63 -9.00
CA VAL A 80 -6.37 20.08 -8.99
C VAL A 80 -7.46 20.45 -7.98
N LYS A 81 -8.56 19.68 -7.92
CA LYS A 81 -9.64 19.91 -6.94
C LYS A 81 -9.16 19.75 -5.50
N ILE A 82 -8.40 18.69 -5.21
CA ILE A 82 -7.81 18.44 -3.89
C ILE A 82 -6.85 19.57 -3.52
N ASN A 83 -5.97 19.98 -4.44
CA ASN A 83 -5.04 21.08 -4.20
C ASN A 83 -5.78 22.39 -3.90
N ASN A 84 -6.86 22.72 -4.62
CA ASN A 84 -7.66 23.90 -4.32
C ASN A 84 -8.43 23.82 -2.99
N LEU A 85 -8.83 22.61 -2.57
CA LEU A 85 -9.51 22.37 -1.30
C LEU A 85 -8.58 22.46 -0.08
N TYR A 86 -7.30 22.09 -0.23
CA TYR A 86 -6.38 21.92 0.90
C TYR A 86 -5.14 22.83 0.86
N CYS A 87 -4.79 23.44 -0.27
CA CYS A 87 -3.68 24.39 -0.38
C CYS A 87 -4.19 25.83 -0.43
N ARG A 88 -3.66 26.71 0.44
CA ARG A 88 -3.93 28.16 0.40
C ARG A 88 -2.80 28.87 -0.36
N VAL A 89 -3.15 29.74 -1.30
CA VAL A 89 -2.20 30.69 -1.91
C VAL A 89 -1.93 31.79 -0.88
N GLY A 90 -0.66 31.99 -0.49
CA GLY A 90 -0.22 33.10 0.37
C GLY A 90 0.14 32.78 1.83
N GLU A 91 0.06 31.52 2.27
CA GLU A 91 0.60 31.14 3.58
C GLU A 91 2.04 30.60 3.43
N THR A 92 3.04 31.42 3.80
CA THR A 92 4.40 30.93 4.08
C THR A 92 4.38 30.15 5.39
N GLN A 93 3.79 28.96 5.38
CA GLN A 93 4.04 28.00 6.42
C GLN A 93 5.15 27.10 5.94
N GLN A 94 6.26 27.15 6.68
CA GLN A 94 7.40 26.27 6.54
C GLN A 94 6.86 24.86 6.32
N ALA A 95 6.91 24.40 5.06
CA ALA A 95 6.67 23.01 4.78
C ALA A 95 7.78 22.31 5.57
N LYS A 96 7.45 21.72 6.73
CA LYS A 96 8.15 20.50 7.10
C LYS A 96 8.02 19.68 5.84
N ARG A 97 9.13 19.54 5.13
CA ARG A 97 9.25 18.65 4.01
C ARG A 97 8.77 17.33 4.60
N MET A 98 7.50 16.99 4.36
CA MET A 98 7.14 15.61 4.27
C MET A 98 7.91 15.22 3.03
N VAL A 99 9.17 14.86 3.26
CA VAL A 99 9.79 13.81 2.49
C VAL A 99 8.80 12.68 2.71
N LEU A 100 7.76 12.61 1.86
CA LEU A 100 7.31 11.32 1.41
C LEU A 100 8.63 10.66 1.07
N PRO A 101 9.05 9.60 1.81
CA PRO A 101 10.30 8.94 1.52
C PRO A 101 10.29 8.81 0.01
N THR A 102 11.22 9.49 -0.65
CA THR A 102 11.25 9.58 -2.12
C THR A 102 11.83 8.27 -2.66
N VAL A 103 11.41 7.20 -2.01
CA VAL A 103 11.53 5.82 -2.33
C VAL A 103 10.05 5.50 -2.55
N ILE A 104 9.62 5.48 -3.81
CA ILE A 104 8.91 4.28 -4.24
C ILE A 104 9.73 3.16 -3.63
N LYS A 105 9.32 2.59 -2.48
CA LYS A 105 10.16 1.69 -1.68
C LYS A 105 10.45 0.54 -2.62
N GLU A 106 11.56 0.66 -3.38
CA GLU A 106 11.94 -0.23 -4.48
C GLU A 106 11.81 -1.59 -3.87
N SER A 107 10.93 -2.44 -4.42
CA SER A 107 10.59 -3.76 -3.91
C SER A 107 11.61 -4.25 -2.88
N VAL A 108 11.44 -3.87 -1.61
CA VAL A 108 12.54 -4.04 -0.64
C VAL A 108 12.44 -5.48 -0.20
N CYS A 109 13.08 -6.31 -1.01
CA CYS A 109 13.29 -7.72 -0.77
C CYS A 109 14.57 -7.82 0.05
N ASN A 110 14.60 -8.72 1.04
CA ASN A 110 15.77 -8.97 1.88
C ASN A 110 16.09 -7.79 2.81
N VAL A 111 15.42 -7.75 3.96
CA VAL A 111 15.57 -6.68 4.96
C VAL A 111 16.00 -7.26 6.30
N SER A 112 16.94 -6.58 6.95
CA SER A 112 17.25 -6.80 8.35
C SER A 112 16.59 -5.70 9.18
N LEU A 113 15.82 -6.09 10.18
CA LEU A 113 15.03 -5.23 11.05
C LEU A 113 15.48 -5.44 12.49
N ASP A 114 16.12 -4.41 13.05
CA ASP A 114 16.58 -4.40 14.43
C ASP A 114 15.76 -3.40 15.25
N GLY A 115 15.39 -3.77 16.47
CA GLY A 115 14.67 -2.88 17.38
C GLY A 115 13.57 -3.58 18.16
N ASN A 116 12.83 -2.82 18.96
CA ASN A 116 11.72 -3.38 19.74
C ASN A 116 10.39 -3.38 18.99
N GLU A 117 10.31 -2.72 17.83
CA GLU A 117 9.11 -2.66 17.00
C GLU A 117 9.48 -2.30 15.57
N GLY A 118 8.60 -2.62 14.63
CA GLY A 118 8.76 -2.22 13.24
C GLY A 118 7.71 -2.83 12.32
N GLU A 119 7.85 -2.55 11.02
CA GLU A 119 6.93 -3.01 9.99
C GLU A 119 7.62 -3.95 8.99
N VAL A 120 6.87 -4.95 8.56
CA VAL A 120 7.24 -5.91 7.52
C VAL A 120 6.22 -5.79 6.40
N LEU A 121 6.72 -5.52 5.19
CA LEU A 121 5.90 -5.32 4.00
C LEU A 121 6.32 -6.33 2.93
N SER A 122 5.36 -6.85 2.18
CA SER A 122 5.68 -7.55 0.94
C SER A 122 6.39 -6.63 -0.06
N PRO A 123 7.25 -7.16 -0.95
CA PRO A 123 7.91 -6.33 -1.97
C PRO A 123 6.86 -5.62 -2.83
N GLY A 124 7.02 -4.30 -3.02
CA GLY A 124 6.11 -3.50 -3.86
C GLY A 124 4.81 -3.04 -3.19
N TYR A 125 4.58 -3.37 -1.92
CA TYR A 125 3.43 -2.86 -1.15
C TYR A 125 3.41 -1.31 -1.12
N PRO A 126 2.24 -0.64 -1.26
CA PRO A 126 0.87 -1.19 -1.33
C PRO A 126 0.43 -1.65 -2.73
N GLY A 127 1.31 -1.59 -3.72
CA GLY A 127 1.08 -2.14 -5.05
C GLY A 127 1.21 -3.67 -5.10
N LYS A 128 1.07 -4.25 -6.30
CA LYS A 128 1.13 -5.70 -6.49
C LYS A 128 2.57 -6.24 -6.37
N TYR A 129 2.78 -7.29 -5.56
CA TYR A 129 4.12 -7.86 -5.35
C TYR A 129 4.69 -8.54 -6.57
N PRO A 130 6.02 -8.46 -6.85
CA PRO A 130 6.82 -9.34 -7.69
C PRO A 130 6.29 -10.72 -8.11
N ASN A 131 6.37 -11.15 -9.37
CA ASN A 131 6.40 -12.62 -9.62
C ASN A 131 7.80 -13.15 -9.29
N ARG A 132 7.92 -14.44 -8.97
CA ARG A 132 9.18 -15.18 -8.78
C ARG A 132 10.09 -14.52 -7.73
N GLN A 133 9.50 -14.15 -6.61
CA GLN A 133 10.25 -13.55 -5.51
C GLN A 133 10.46 -14.55 -4.39
N ASP A 134 11.67 -14.49 -3.83
CA ASP A 134 12.02 -15.12 -2.56
C ASP A 134 12.61 -14.02 -1.67
N CYS A 135 11.76 -13.45 -0.80
CA CYS A 135 12.12 -12.30 0.02
C CYS A 135 12.12 -12.64 1.51
N TYR A 136 13.24 -12.32 2.16
CA TYR A 136 13.46 -12.61 3.57
C TYR A 136 13.44 -11.33 4.40
N SER A 137 12.72 -11.31 5.52
CA SER A 137 12.78 -10.24 6.50
C SER A 137 13.29 -10.83 7.82
N HIS A 138 14.54 -10.54 8.14
CA HIS A 138 15.20 -10.97 9.37
C HIS A 138 14.91 -9.96 10.47
N ILE A 139 14.22 -10.37 11.51
CA ILE A 139 13.85 -9.52 12.64
C ILE A 139 14.68 -9.94 13.84
N SER A 140 15.39 -8.99 14.46
CA SER A 140 16.12 -9.21 15.70
C SER A 140 15.77 -8.17 16.75
N THR A 141 15.46 -8.65 17.95
CA THR A 141 15.18 -7.84 19.13
C THR A 141 16.25 -8.12 20.20
N LYS A 142 16.17 -7.43 21.34
CA LYS A 142 17.12 -7.63 22.44
C LYS A 142 17.06 -9.09 22.95
N PRO A 143 18.21 -9.69 23.32
CA PRO A 143 18.24 -11.00 23.95
C PRO A 143 17.31 -11.09 25.17
N GLY A 144 16.66 -12.24 25.37
CA GLY A 144 15.69 -12.43 26.46
C GLY A 144 14.33 -11.76 26.21
N THR A 145 13.97 -11.54 24.95
CA THR A 145 12.62 -11.09 24.56
C THR A 145 12.02 -12.06 23.55
N ARG A 146 10.72 -11.89 23.29
CA ARG A 146 9.98 -12.60 22.24
C ARG A 146 9.42 -11.60 21.24
N ILE A 147 9.11 -12.03 20.03
CA ILE A 147 8.59 -11.20 18.94
C ILE A 147 7.15 -11.60 18.69
N SER A 148 6.21 -10.65 18.77
CA SER A 148 4.83 -10.85 18.33
C SER A 148 4.61 -10.11 17.02
N LEU A 149 4.34 -10.87 15.95
CA LEU A 149 4.06 -10.38 14.60
C LEU A 149 2.55 -10.37 14.35
N THR A 150 2.01 -9.23 13.98
CA THR A 150 0.58 -9.02 13.69
C THR A 150 0.41 -8.58 12.24
N PHE A 151 -0.41 -9.31 11.47
CA PHE A 151 -0.78 -8.95 10.11
C PHE A 151 -2.00 -8.03 10.11
N TYR A 152 -1.94 -6.94 9.36
CA TYR A 152 -3.05 -5.98 9.22
C TYR A 152 -3.78 -6.09 7.89
N SER A 153 -3.05 -6.40 6.83
CA SER A 153 -3.63 -6.62 5.51
C SER A 153 -3.00 -7.82 4.84
N MET A 154 -3.81 -8.53 4.06
CA MET A 154 -3.39 -9.70 3.32
C MET A 154 -4.16 -9.78 2.00
N ASN A 155 -3.43 -10.02 0.92
CA ASN A 155 -3.94 -10.28 -0.42
C ASN A 155 -2.82 -10.98 -1.19
N VAL A 156 -2.66 -12.26 -0.90
CA VAL A 156 -1.65 -13.16 -1.49
C VAL A 156 -2.40 -14.27 -2.22
N GLU A 157 -1.91 -14.71 -3.37
CA GLU A 157 -2.60 -15.71 -4.20
C GLU A 157 -3.03 -16.94 -3.36
N PHE A 158 -4.29 -17.32 -3.48
CA PHE A 158 -4.87 -18.43 -2.72
C PHE A 158 -5.43 -19.50 -3.65
N ARG A 159 -5.07 -20.75 -3.34
CA ARG A 159 -5.70 -21.94 -3.92
C ARG A 159 -6.28 -22.86 -2.85
N THR A 160 -5.47 -23.22 -1.87
CA THR A 160 -5.81 -24.13 -0.77
C THR A 160 -5.13 -23.66 0.51
N ALA A 161 -5.55 -24.21 1.65
CA ALA A 161 -4.97 -23.89 2.96
C ALA A 161 -3.46 -24.23 3.08
N SER A 162 -2.92 -25.07 2.20
CA SER A 162 -1.48 -25.38 2.15
C SER A 162 -0.63 -24.32 1.45
N CYS A 163 -1.25 -23.32 0.83
CA CYS A 163 -0.62 -22.22 0.09
C CYS A 163 0.46 -22.70 -0.90
N PRO A 164 0.06 -23.45 -1.96
CA PRO A 164 1.00 -24.12 -2.85
C PRO A 164 1.70 -23.18 -3.85
N TYR A 165 1.15 -21.99 -4.09
CA TYR A 165 1.69 -20.99 -5.02
C TYR A 165 2.38 -19.90 -4.21
N ASP A 166 1.72 -18.76 -3.98
CA ASP A 166 2.27 -17.68 -3.18
C ASP A 166 2.01 -17.88 -1.68
N TYR A 167 2.94 -17.43 -0.84
CA TYR A 167 2.77 -17.49 0.60
C TYR A 167 3.70 -16.54 1.37
N VAL A 168 3.30 -16.26 2.61
CA VAL A 168 4.19 -15.77 3.66
C VAL A 168 4.34 -16.86 4.72
N ALA A 169 5.57 -17.27 5.00
CA ALA A 169 5.93 -18.22 6.03
C ALA A 169 6.71 -17.51 7.15
N VAL A 170 6.47 -17.93 8.39
CA VAL A 170 7.10 -17.34 9.58
C VAL A 170 7.86 -18.43 10.31
N TYR A 171 9.15 -18.20 10.57
CA TYR A 171 10.06 -19.16 11.20
C TYR A 171 10.63 -18.61 12.50
N ASP A 172 10.67 -19.48 13.51
CA ASP A 172 11.17 -19.19 14.86
C ASP A 172 12.70 -19.30 14.92
N GLY A 173 13.39 -18.38 14.24
CA GLY A 173 14.84 -18.36 14.17
C GLY A 173 15.37 -17.58 12.99
N THR A 174 16.62 -17.87 12.59
CA THR A 174 17.37 -17.12 11.58
C THR A 174 17.20 -17.61 10.15
N SER A 175 16.62 -18.80 9.94
CA SER A 175 16.59 -19.46 8.63
C SER A 175 15.33 -20.29 8.40
N THR A 176 15.13 -20.74 7.16
CA THR A 176 14.02 -21.64 6.78
C THR A 176 14.14 -23.05 7.35
N GLU A 177 15.29 -23.39 7.94
CA GLU A 177 15.50 -24.66 8.68
C GLU A 177 14.98 -24.59 10.13
N SER A 178 14.64 -23.39 10.61
CA SER A 178 14.04 -23.19 11.94
C SER A 178 12.59 -23.67 11.98
N LEU A 179 11.99 -23.74 13.18
CA LEU A 179 10.60 -24.17 13.32
C LEU A 179 9.66 -23.22 12.57
N GLN A 180 8.88 -23.74 11.62
CA GLN A 180 7.86 -22.97 10.93
C GLN A 180 6.64 -22.77 11.84
N LEU A 181 6.41 -21.53 12.29
CA LEU A 181 5.28 -21.15 13.13
C LEU A 181 3.97 -21.04 12.34
N GLY A 182 4.06 -20.75 11.04
CA GLY A 182 2.90 -20.69 10.17
C GLY A 182 3.26 -20.40 8.72
N LYS A 183 2.31 -20.73 7.83
CA LYS A 183 2.35 -20.45 6.39
C LYS A 183 0.98 -19.98 5.97
N PHE A 184 0.92 -18.82 5.33
CA PHE A 184 -0.33 -18.10 5.10
C PHE A 184 -0.42 -17.57 3.67
N CYS A 185 -1.64 -17.54 3.13
CA CYS A 185 -2.00 -16.97 1.84
C CYS A 185 -3.49 -16.58 1.84
N GLY A 186 -3.96 -15.86 0.82
CA GLY A 186 -5.34 -15.38 0.69
C GLY A 186 -5.54 -13.96 1.15
N TRP A 187 -6.77 -13.66 1.54
CA TRP A 187 -7.24 -12.29 1.80
C TRP A 187 -7.54 -12.00 3.28
N THR A 188 -7.39 -13.01 4.13
CA THR A 188 -7.71 -12.92 5.57
C THR A 188 -6.41 -12.92 6.37
N ALA A 189 -6.17 -11.87 7.14
CA ALA A 189 -5.03 -11.82 8.04
C ALA A 189 -5.13 -12.94 9.10
N PRO A 190 -4.05 -13.71 9.34
CA PRO A 190 -4.04 -14.74 10.37
C PRO A 190 -4.02 -14.14 11.78
N GLN A 191 -4.17 -15.00 12.79
CA GLN A 191 -3.93 -14.60 14.18
C GLN A 191 -2.45 -14.20 14.38
N PRO A 192 -2.15 -13.34 15.38
CA PRO A 192 -0.78 -12.96 15.68
C PRO A 192 0.14 -14.17 15.91
N VAL A 193 1.34 -14.12 15.36
CA VAL A 193 2.35 -15.17 15.48
C VAL A 193 3.40 -14.71 16.47
N THR A 194 3.67 -15.49 17.51
CA THR A 194 4.66 -15.14 18.54
C THR A 194 5.83 -16.13 18.52
N SER A 195 7.06 -15.62 18.39
CA SER A 195 8.30 -16.42 18.47
C SER A 195 8.53 -16.96 19.89
N THR A 196 9.48 -17.88 20.03
CA THR A 196 10.00 -18.30 21.35
C THR A 196 11.21 -17.50 21.79
N GLY A 197 11.96 -16.89 20.85
CA GLY A 197 13.16 -16.09 21.13
C GLY A 197 13.15 -14.70 20.49
N SER A 198 14.30 -14.03 20.57
CA SER A 198 14.48 -12.64 20.07
C SER A 198 14.85 -12.56 18.60
N VAL A 199 14.63 -13.62 17.83
CA VAL A 199 14.88 -13.67 16.38
C VAL A 199 13.69 -14.32 15.69
N LEU A 200 13.25 -13.72 14.59
CA LEU A 200 12.15 -14.21 13.77
C LEU A 200 12.48 -13.98 12.29
N LEU A 201 12.21 -14.97 11.44
CA LEU A 201 12.32 -14.83 9.99
C LEU A 201 10.92 -14.82 9.37
N VAL A 202 10.63 -13.78 8.59
CA VAL A 202 9.45 -13.74 7.71
C VAL A 202 9.90 -13.96 6.27
N TYR A 203 9.38 -14.98 5.61
CA TYR A 203 9.74 -15.37 4.26
C TYR A 203 8.52 -15.22 3.35
N PHE A 204 8.64 -14.41 2.30
CA PHE A 204 7.63 -14.24 1.26
C PHE A 204 8.08 -14.92 -0.03
N HIS A 205 7.24 -15.79 -0.57
CA HIS A 205 7.45 -16.50 -1.82
C HIS A 205 6.34 -16.16 -2.83
N SER A 206 6.69 -15.96 -4.09
CA SER A 206 5.73 -15.86 -5.19
C SER A 206 6.13 -16.66 -6.43
N ASP A 207 5.13 -17.19 -7.13
CA ASP A 207 5.29 -18.02 -8.31
C ASP A 207 5.40 -17.19 -9.61
N PHE A 208 5.18 -17.80 -10.78
CA PHE A 208 5.32 -17.11 -12.06
C PHE A 208 4.16 -16.19 -12.45
N SER A 209 3.02 -16.21 -11.76
CA SER A 209 1.79 -15.53 -12.17
C SER A 209 0.94 -15.03 -10.99
N LEU A 210 -0.29 -14.58 -11.28
CA LEU A 210 -1.35 -14.20 -10.33
C LEU A 210 -0.91 -13.48 -9.04
N ARG A 211 -1.01 -12.14 -9.06
CA ARG A 211 -0.44 -11.26 -8.03
C ARG A 211 -1.53 -10.52 -7.28
N GLY A 212 -1.44 -10.50 -5.96
CA GLY A 212 -2.20 -9.59 -5.11
C GLY A 212 -1.37 -8.37 -4.66
N THR A 213 -1.97 -7.53 -3.80
CA THR A 213 -1.28 -6.38 -3.18
C THR A 213 -0.33 -6.79 -2.05
N GLY A 214 -0.31 -8.08 -1.68
CA GLY A 214 0.64 -8.64 -0.73
C GLY A 214 0.18 -8.48 0.71
N PHE A 215 1.08 -8.11 1.61
CA PHE A 215 0.77 -8.00 3.03
C PHE A 215 1.48 -6.82 3.70
N GLN A 216 0.86 -6.36 4.78
CA GLN A 216 1.46 -5.47 5.78
C GLN A 216 1.32 -6.13 7.14
N ALA A 217 2.44 -6.21 7.86
CA ALA A 217 2.50 -6.65 9.24
C ALA A 217 3.36 -5.71 10.07
N SER A 218 3.15 -5.71 11.38
CA SER A 218 4.07 -5.10 12.34
C SER A 218 4.51 -6.12 13.37
N TYR A 219 5.69 -5.90 13.93
CA TYR A 219 6.17 -6.66 15.06
C TYR A 219 6.40 -5.78 16.27
N ILE A 220 6.26 -6.37 17.46
CA ILE A 220 6.71 -5.78 18.72
C ILE A 220 7.49 -6.82 19.52
N SER A 221 8.42 -6.33 20.32
CA SER A 221 9.15 -7.09 21.33
C SER A 221 8.31 -7.20 22.60
N LEU A 222 8.14 -8.42 23.08
CA LEU A 222 7.53 -8.74 24.35
C LEU A 222 8.63 -9.08 25.35
N HIS A 223 8.61 -8.39 26.49
CA HIS A 223 9.44 -8.79 27.62
C HIS A 223 8.89 -10.10 28.19
N THR A 224 9.79 -11.07 28.37
CA THR A 224 9.51 -12.30 29.09
C THR A 224 9.56 -12.07 30.59
#